data_AF-A0A8J7Z665-F1
#
_entry.id   AF-A0A8J7Z665-F1
#
_cell.length_a   1.000
_cell.length_b   1.000
_cell.length_c   1.000
_cell.angle_alpha   90.00
_cell.angle_beta   90.00
_cell.angle_gamma   90.00
#
_symmetry.space_group_name_H-M   'P 1'
#
loop_
_entity.id
_entity.type
_entity.pdbx_description
1 polymer ?
#
loop_
_entity_poly.entity_id
_entity_poly.type
_entity_poly.pdbx_seq_one_letter_code
_entity_poly.pdbx_strand_id
1 'polypeptide(L)'
;MVSQLTVKPHLGKPHLYESLLIDPLHCRRVERIARKQTRGSAIAWEDAAQAAQMKVLQALRDGKFRQGGVVEFSRWATTVARFEIIDLVRKEKHRSCASLDTALPGTDVPLLDTIADELNAFDSLERSELVLSAIAAIADLDRRHPDRGYLKLWQGQIQSTTQTRLAKELGITQGEVSKRWKELVGNVAETLGLGQPSTLKREHETLRTQKVNRTRSMAQW
;
A
#
# COMPACT_ATOMS: atom_id res chain seq x y z
N MET A 1 9.99 36.52 -37.50
CA MET A 1 10.47 35.90 -36.24
C MET A 1 10.19 34.42 -36.34
N VAL A 2 11.17 33.66 -36.84
CA VAL A 2 11.03 32.22 -37.13
C VAL A 2 11.53 31.44 -35.93
N SER A 3 10.66 30.56 -35.44
CA SER A 3 10.82 29.70 -34.28
C SER A 3 12.14 28.91 -34.34
N GLN A 4 12.90 29.00 -33.24
CA GLN A 4 14.04 28.14 -33.01
C GLN A 4 13.55 26.71 -32.76
N LEU A 5 13.72 25.86 -33.77
CA LEU A 5 13.70 24.41 -33.62
C LEU A 5 14.91 24.02 -32.77
N THR A 6 14.65 23.74 -31.50
CA THR A 6 15.61 23.10 -30.60
C THR A 6 15.81 21.66 -31.06
N VAL A 7 16.86 21.46 -31.84
CA VAL A 7 17.37 20.15 -32.23
C VAL A 7 17.74 19.38 -30.97
N LYS A 8 16.94 18.36 -30.61
CA LYS A 8 17.34 17.35 -29.62
C LYS A 8 18.54 16.58 -30.18
N PRO A 9 19.70 16.56 -29.50
CA PRO A 9 20.85 15.84 -30.00
C PRO A 9 20.62 14.33 -29.90
N HIS A 10 20.80 13.70 -31.06
CA HIS A 10 20.97 12.28 -31.38
C HIS A 10 20.77 11.23 -30.27
N LEU A 11 19.76 10.38 -30.49
CA LEU A 11 19.68 9.03 -29.96
C LEU A 11 20.98 8.26 -30.25
N GLY A 12 21.83 8.10 -29.23
CA GLY A 12 22.76 6.97 -29.19
C GLY A 12 21.92 5.69 -29.21
N LYS A 13 22.07 4.88 -30.26
CA LYS A 13 21.24 3.69 -30.52
C LYS A 13 21.28 2.75 -29.28
N PRO A 14 20.17 2.56 -28.54
CA PRO A 14 20.16 1.76 -27.31
C PRO A 14 20.67 0.32 -27.54
N HIS A 15 20.48 -0.21 -28.75
CA HIS A 15 20.94 -1.55 -29.17
C HIS A 15 22.46 -1.78 -29.08
N LEU A 16 23.28 -0.72 -29.23
CA LEU A 16 24.74 -0.85 -29.09
C LEU A 16 25.15 -1.09 -27.64
N TYR A 17 24.45 -0.46 -26.70
CA TYR A 17 24.72 -0.60 -25.27
C TYR A 17 24.15 -1.88 -24.69
N GLU A 18 23.01 -2.35 -25.19
CA GLU A 18 22.45 -3.66 -24.82
C GLU A 18 23.42 -4.80 -25.14
N SER A 19 24.10 -4.73 -26.29
CA SER A 19 25.13 -5.72 -26.67
C SER A 19 26.33 -5.72 -25.72
N LEU A 20 26.70 -4.55 -25.17
CA LEU A 20 27.79 -4.41 -24.19
C LEU A 20 27.42 -4.94 -22.80
N LEU A 21 26.13 -5.10 -22.49
CA LEU A 21 25.68 -5.71 -21.23
C LEU A 21 25.82 -7.23 -21.25
N ILE A 22 25.83 -7.84 -22.44
CA ILE A 22 26.03 -9.27 -22.67
C ILE A 22 27.52 -9.61 -22.79
N ASP A 23 28.39 -8.59 -22.83
CA ASP A 23 29.83 -8.79 -22.92
C ASP A 23 30.37 -9.59 -21.71
N PRO A 24 31.14 -10.68 -21.94
CA PRO A 24 31.65 -11.52 -20.87
C PRO A 24 32.50 -10.78 -19.82
N LEU A 25 33.20 -9.70 -20.19
CA LEU A 25 33.99 -8.93 -19.23
C LEU A 25 33.10 -8.11 -18.30
N HIS A 26 31.99 -7.56 -18.82
CA HIS A 26 30.98 -6.90 -18.00
C HIS A 26 30.31 -7.89 -17.05
N CYS A 27 29.84 -9.03 -17.55
CA CYS A 27 29.21 -10.07 -16.73
C CYS A 27 30.13 -10.54 -15.59
N ARG A 28 31.39 -10.90 -15.90
CA ARG A 28 32.38 -11.31 -14.89
C ARG A 28 32.65 -10.24 -13.84
N ARG A 29 32.60 -8.96 -14.21
CA ARG A 29 32.78 -7.85 -13.26
C ARG A 29 31.59 -7.75 -12.31
N VAL A 30 30.37 -7.86 -12.82
CA VAL A 30 29.13 -7.88 -12.00
C VAL A 30 29.13 -9.09 -11.08
N GLU A 31 29.47 -10.28 -11.56
CA GLU A 31 29.58 -11.50 -10.74
C GLU A 31 30.56 -11.34 -9.58
N ARG A 32 31.74 -10.77 -9.85
CA ARG A 32 32.75 -10.52 -8.80
C ARG A 32 32.24 -9.58 -7.72
N ILE A 33 31.46 -8.57 -8.11
CA ILE A 33 30.83 -7.64 -7.18
C ILE A 33 29.76 -8.38 -6.38
N ALA A 34 28.90 -9.16 -7.03
CA ALA A 34 27.84 -9.94 -6.39
C ALA A 34 28.42 -10.88 -5.33
N ARG A 35 29.39 -11.73 -5.69
CA ARG A 35 30.07 -12.66 -4.75
C ARG A 35 30.68 -11.93 -3.55
N LYS A 36 31.24 -10.74 -3.75
CA LYS A 36 31.83 -9.96 -2.65
C LYS A 36 30.77 -9.40 -1.71
N GLN A 37 29.65 -8.91 -2.25
CA GLN A 37 28.62 -8.20 -1.48
C GLN A 37 27.60 -9.13 -0.83
N THR A 38 27.30 -10.28 -1.44
CA THR A 38 26.37 -11.27 -0.88
C THR A 38 27.02 -12.21 0.13
N ARG A 39 28.34 -12.11 0.36
CA ARG A 39 29.04 -12.93 1.35
C ARG A 39 28.44 -12.72 2.74
N GLY A 40 27.95 -13.80 3.34
CA GLY A 40 27.30 -13.75 4.66
C GLY A 40 25.87 -13.18 4.64
N SER A 41 25.25 -13.09 3.47
CA SER A 41 23.81 -12.85 3.31
C SER A 41 23.11 -14.13 2.87
N ALA A 42 21.79 -14.20 3.06
CA ALA A 42 20.96 -15.32 2.58
C ALA A 42 20.74 -15.30 1.06
N ILE A 43 21.16 -14.23 0.37
CA ILE A 43 20.97 -14.06 -1.07
C ILE A 43 22.04 -14.82 -1.85
N ALA A 44 21.61 -15.65 -2.81
CA ALA A 44 22.51 -16.26 -3.78
C ALA A 44 23.17 -15.18 -4.67
N TRP A 45 24.47 -15.33 -4.95
CA TRP A 45 25.20 -14.32 -5.73
C TRP A 45 24.72 -14.24 -7.18
N GLU A 46 24.18 -15.35 -7.71
CA GLU A 46 23.55 -15.47 -9.01
C GLU A 46 22.32 -14.55 -9.11
N ASP A 47 21.42 -14.62 -8.13
CA ASP A 47 20.21 -13.80 -8.06
C ASP A 47 20.57 -12.31 -7.97
N ALA A 48 21.56 -11.97 -7.14
CA ALA A 48 22.03 -10.60 -7.02
C ALA A 48 22.64 -10.09 -8.34
N ALA A 49 23.40 -10.93 -9.06
CA ALA A 49 23.97 -10.57 -10.35
C ALA A 49 22.88 -10.39 -11.42
N GLN A 50 21.88 -11.26 -11.46
CA GLN A 50 20.75 -11.15 -12.39
C GLN A 50 19.92 -9.89 -12.11
N ALA A 51 19.58 -9.63 -10.84
CA ALA A 51 18.87 -8.41 -10.44
C ALA A 51 19.62 -7.14 -10.86
N ALA A 52 20.95 -7.13 -10.69
CA ALA A 52 21.80 -6.03 -11.11
C ALA A 52 21.78 -5.83 -12.63
N GLN A 53 21.89 -6.89 -13.42
CA GLN A 53 21.82 -6.83 -14.89
C GLN A 53 20.46 -6.29 -15.37
N MET A 54 19.36 -6.80 -14.80
CA MET A 54 18.01 -6.29 -15.10
C MET A 54 17.88 -4.80 -14.75
N LYS A 55 18.45 -4.36 -13.62
CA LYS A 55 18.41 -2.96 -13.22
C LYS A 55 19.19 -2.05 -14.15
N VAL A 56 20.37 -2.47 -14.60
CA VAL A 56 21.18 -1.72 -15.57
C VAL A 56 20.43 -1.60 -16.90
N LEU A 57 19.85 -2.70 -17.39
CA LEU A 57 19.05 -2.70 -18.62
C LEU A 57 17.84 -1.77 -18.51
N GLN A 58 17.10 -1.83 -17.39
CA GLN A 58 15.97 -0.94 -17.15
C GLN A 58 16.41 0.53 -17.12
N ALA A 59 17.49 0.85 -16.39
CA ALA A 59 18.01 2.20 -16.31
C ALA A 59 18.48 2.73 -17.68
N LEU A 60 19.01 1.86 -18.53
CA LEU A 60 19.36 2.20 -19.91
C LEU A 60 18.11 2.53 -20.74
N ARG A 61 17.08 1.67 -20.68
CA ARG A 61 15.79 1.88 -21.36
C ARG A 61 15.09 3.15 -20.90
N ASP A 62 15.21 3.48 -19.62
CA ASP A 62 14.69 4.72 -19.02
C ASP A 62 15.51 5.97 -19.39
N GLY A 63 16.55 5.84 -20.22
CA GLY A 63 17.40 6.95 -20.65
C GLY A 63 18.23 7.57 -19.53
N LYS A 64 18.54 6.80 -18.47
CA LYS A 64 19.37 7.29 -17.36
C LYS A 64 20.83 7.50 -17.77
N PHE A 65 21.31 6.75 -18.76
CA PHE A 65 22.59 7.01 -19.42
C PHE A 65 22.35 7.90 -20.65
N ARG A 66 22.82 9.15 -20.60
CA ARG A 66 22.51 10.16 -21.62
C ARG A 66 23.60 10.36 -22.66
N GLN A 67 24.86 10.24 -22.27
CA GLN A 67 26.01 10.50 -23.13
C GLN A 67 27.28 9.83 -22.60
N GLY A 68 28.18 9.46 -23.52
CA GLY A 68 29.46 8.83 -23.24
C GLY A 68 29.78 7.74 -24.26
N GLY A 69 31.03 7.29 -24.28
CA GLY A 69 31.44 6.14 -25.07
C GLY A 69 31.30 4.83 -24.30
N VAL A 70 31.87 3.77 -24.87
CA VAL A 70 31.85 2.40 -24.32
C VAL A 70 32.45 2.35 -22.92
N VAL A 71 33.51 3.14 -22.67
CA VAL A 71 34.22 3.17 -21.37
C VAL A 71 33.36 3.82 -20.30
N GLU A 72 32.75 4.97 -20.61
CA GLU A 72 31.84 5.69 -19.72
C GLU A 72 30.60 4.85 -19.40
N PHE A 73 30.03 4.21 -20.42
CA PHE A 73 28.92 3.28 -20.25
C PHE A 73 29.30 2.12 -19.32
N SER A 74 30.45 1.50 -19.54
CA SER A 74 30.92 0.37 -18.72
C SER A 74 31.09 0.75 -17.25
N ARG A 75 31.64 1.94 -16.97
CA ARG A 75 31.78 2.47 -15.60
C ARG A 75 30.42 2.77 -14.97
N TRP A 76 29.54 3.43 -15.71
CA TRP A 76 28.18 3.74 -15.27
C TRP A 76 27.39 2.46 -14.96
N ALA A 77 27.37 1.49 -15.88
CA ALA A 77 26.70 0.21 -15.72
C ALA A 77 27.23 -0.56 -14.50
N THR A 78 28.57 -0.60 -14.31
CA THR A 78 29.19 -1.21 -13.12
C THR A 78 28.71 -0.53 -11.83
N THR A 79 28.56 0.79 -11.85
CA THR A 79 28.12 1.57 -10.68
C THR A 79 26.67 1.26 -10.33
N VAL A 80 25.77 1.28 -11.32
CA VAL A 80 24.36 0.93 -11.16
C VAL A 80 24.21 -0.50 -10.64
N ALA A 81 24.91 -1.47 -11.24
CA ALA A 81 24.90 -2.85 -10.80
C ALA A 81 25.35 -3.00 -9.34
N ARG A 82 26.45 -2.32 -8.95
CA ARG A 82 26.95 -2.36 -7.58
C ARG A 82 25.94 -1.83 -6.57
N PHE A 83 25.28 -0.72 -6.87
CA PHE A 83 24.27 -0.16 -5.95
C PHE A 83 23.06 -1.06 -5.82
N GLU A 84 22.56 -1.64 -6.92
CA GLU A 84 21.44 -2.58 -6.86
C GLU A 84 21.77 -3.78 -5.96
N ILE A 85 22.96 -4.36 -6.09
CA ILE A 85 23.41 -5.49 -5.26
C ILE A 85 23.45 -5.09 -3.78
N ILE A 86 24.01 -3.92 -3.46
CA ILE A 86 24.08 -3.42 -2.09
C ILE A 86 22.67 -3.21 -1.52
N ASP A 87 21.77 -2.61 -2.30
CA ASP A 87 20.41 -2.32 -1.86
C ASP A 87 19.61 -3.60 -1.66
N LEU A 88 19.81 -4.62 -2.50
CA LEU A 88 19.18 -5.93 -2.37
C LEU A 88 19.64 -6.62 -1.07
N VAL A 89 20.96 -6.64 -0.80
CA VAL A 89 21.51 -7.18 0.47
C VAL A 89 21.01 -6.39 1.68
N ARG A 90 20.91 -5.06 1.59
CA ARG A 90 20.38 -4.22 2.67
C ARG A 90 18.91 -4.53 2.93
N LYS A 91 18.07 -4.62 1.90
CA LYS A 91 16.65 -4.94 2.04
C LYS A 91 16.46 -6.29 2.72
N GLU A 92 17.26 -7.29 2.36
CA GLU A 92 17.22 -8.60 3.00
C GLU A 92 17.59 -8.55 4.47
N LYS A 93 18.66 -7.82 4.84
CA LYS A 93 19.02 -7.64 6.25
C LYS A 93 17.92 -6.97 7.08
N HIS A 94 17.10 -6.12 6.46
CA HIS A 94 15.96 -5.50 7.15
C HIS A 94 14.74 -6.43 7.21
N ARG A 95 14.67 -7.45 6.35
CA ARG A 95 13.70 -8.55 6.43
C ARG A 95 14.18 -9.59 7.44
N SER A 96 14.33 -9.16 8.69
CA SER A 96 14.60 -10.07 9.81
C SER A 96 13.31 -10.82 10.16
N CYS A 97 12.90 -11.75 9.32
CA CYS A 97 11.82 -12.69 9.61
C CYS A 97 12.44 -14.03 9.99
N ALA A 98 12.06 -14.56 11.16
CA ALA A 98 12.38 -15.93 11.51
C ALA A 98 11.56 -16.89 10.64
N SER A 99 12.13 -18.03 10.28
CA SER A 99 11.34 -19.08 9.63
C SER A 99 10.29 -19.59 10.61
N LEU A 100 9.06 -19.78 10.14
CA LEU A 100 7.96 -20.35 10.90
C LEU A 100 8.20 -21.83 11.24
N ASP A 101 9.06 -22.51 10.47
CA ASP A 101 9.48 -23.89 10.72
C ASP A 101 10.61 -24.00 11.76
N THR A 102 11.10 -22.87 12.29
CA THR A 102 12.17 -22.89 13.29
C THR A 102 11.62 -23.48 14.60
N ALA A 103 12.21 -24.57 15.08
CA ALA A 103 11.87 -25.14 16.38
C ALA A 103 12.20 -24.15 17.51
N LEU A 104 11.29 -24.01 18.47
CA LEU A 104 11.55 -23.18 19.64
C LEU A 104 12.64 -23.81 20.52
N PRO A 105 13.58 -23.02 21.08
CA PRO A 105 14.66 -23.55 21.91
C PRO A 105 14.14 -24.45 23.05
N GLY A 106 14.60 -25.69 23.09
CA GLY A 106 14.21 -26.66 24.13
C GLY A 106 12.90 -27.40 23.88
N THR A 107 12.30 -27.25 22.69
CA THR A 107 11.09 -28.00 22.28
C THR A 107 11.22 -28.49 20.83
N ASP A 108 10.46 -29.52 20.48
CA ASP A 108 10.32 -29.98 19.09
C ASP A 108 9.16 -29.28 18.35
N VAL A 109 8.60 -28.21 18.93
CA VAL A 109 7.44 -27.49 18.40
C VAL A 109 7.93 -26.37 17.47
N PRO A 110 7.46 -26.29 16.21
CA PRO A 110 7.80 -25.20 15.31
C PRO A 110 7.17 -23.88 15.77
N LEU A 111 7.81 -22.76 15.46
CA LEU A 111 7.32 -21.43 15.80
C LEU A 111 5.87 -21.21 15.32
N LEU A 112 5.51 -21.72 14.14
CA LEU A 112 4.17 -21.62 13.57
C LEU A 112 3.08 -22.11 14.53
N ASP A 113 3.30 -23.26 15.16
CA ASP A 113 2.30 -23.92 16.01
C ASP A 113 2.07 -23.17 17.34
N THR A 114 2.91 -22.17 17.62
CA THR A 114 2.78 -21.33 18.83
C THR A 114 2.15 -19.97 18.56
N ILE A 115 1.94 -19.61 17.29
CA ILE A 115 1.27 -18.38 16.91
C ILE A 115 -0.24 -18.60 17.01
N ALA A 116 -0.90 -17.90 17.95
CA ALA A 116 -2.35 -17.98 18.09
C ALA A 116 -3.04 -17.38 16.85
N ASP A 117 -4.13 -18.02 16.42
CA ASP A 117 -5.02 -17.45 15.42
C ASP A 117 -5.76 -16.24 16.02
N GLU A 118 -5.62 -15.06 15.41
CA GLU A 118 -6.31 -13.83 15.82
C GLU A 118 -7.77 -13.79 15.32
N LEU A 119 -8.20 -14.77 14.52
CA LEU A 119 -9.58 -14.86 14.03
C LEU A 119 -10.53 -15.36 15.12
N ASN A 120 -11.06 -14.43 15.90
CA ASN A 120 -12.11 -14.75 16.86
C ASN A 120 -13.47 -14.93 16.15
N ALA A 121 -13.90 -16.19 16.02
CA ALA A 121 -15.19 -16.55 15.43
C ALA A 121 -16.38 -15.97 16.21
N PHE A 122 -16.26 -15.80 17.53
CA PHE A 122 -17.30 -15.18 18.35
C PHE A 122 -17.45 -13.69 18.04
N ASP A 123 -16.34 -12.94 17.92
CA ASP A 123 -16.38 -11.53 17.51
C ASP A 123 -17.01 -11.37 16.11
N SER A 124 -16.79 -12.34 15.22
CA SER A 124 -17.37 -12.34 13.88
C SER A 124 -18.89 -12.58 13.93
N LEU A 125 -19.34 -13.50 14.79
CA LEU A 125 -20.76 -13.75 15.02
C LEU A 125 -21.46 -12.54 15.63
N GLU A 126 -20.92 -11.98 16.72
CA GLU A 126 -21.48 -10.79 17.38
C GLU A 126 -21.59 -9.60 16.41
N ARG A 127 -20.56 -9.36 15.58
CA ARG A 127 -20.61 -8.33 14.54
C ARG A 127 -21.72 -8.60 13.52
N SER A 128 -21.92 -9.85 13.13
CA SER A 128 -22.97 -10.20 12.17
C SER A 128 -24.38 -9.98 12.74
N GLU A 129 -24.61 -10.34 14.00
CA GLU A 129 -25.88 -10.10 14.71
C GLU A 129 -26.15 -8.60 14.88
N LEU A 130 -25.11 -7.83 15.21
CA LEU A 130 -25.21 -6.37 15.30
C LEU A 130 -25.56 -5.73 13.95
N VAL A 131 -24.97 -6.20 12.85
CA VAL A 131 -25.29 -5.73 11.50
C VAL A 131 -26.74 -6.05 11.13
N LEU A 132 -27.21 -7.27 11.39
CA LEU A 132 -28.61 -7.64 11.14
C LEU A 132 -29.58 -6.78 11.97
N SER A 133 -29.24 -6.53 13.23
CA SER A 133 -30.02 -5.67 14.12
C SER A 133 -30.06 -4.22 13.61
N ALA A 134 -28.94 -3.70 13.14
CA ALA A 134 -28.87 -2.36 12.54
C ALA A 134 -29.70 -2.26 11.26
N ILE A 135 -29.68 -3.27 10.39
CA ILE A 135 -30.50 -3.34 9.18
C ILE A 135 -31.99 -3.31 9.55
N ALA A 136 -32.40 -4.12 10.53
CA ALA A 136 -33.77 -4.16 11.01
C ALA A 136 -34.21 -2.80 11.60
N ALA A 137 -33.35 -2.15 12.40
CA ALA A 137 -33.61 -0.84 12.96
C ALA A 137 -33.77 0.24 11.87
N ILE A 138 -32.93 0.22 10.83
CA ILE A 138 -33.02 1.15 9.70
C ILE A 138 -34.34 0.96 8.94
N ALA A 139 -34.74 -0.29 8.68
CA ALA A 139 -36.00 -0.59 8.00
C ALA A 139 -37.21 -0.15 8.83
N ASP A 140 -37.18 -0.35 10.15
CA ASP A 140 -38.22 0.14 11.05
C ASP A 140 -38.30 1.67 11.08
N LEU A 141 -37.16 2.35 11.16
CA LEU A 141 -37.07 3.81 11.13
C LEU A 141 -37.59 4.38 9.81
N ASP A 142 -37.27 3.77 8.68
CA ASP A 142 -37.75 4.17 7.36
C ASP A 142 -39.27 4.00 7.26
N ARG A 143 -39.82 2.92 7.81
CA ARG A 143 -41.27 2.69 7.89
C ARG A 143 -41.98 3.74 8.75
N ARG A 144 -41.39 4.15 9.87
CA ARG A 144 -41.94 5.19 10.75
C ARG A 144 -41.80 6.60 10.17
N HIS A 145 -40.80 6.83 9.33
CA HIS A 145 -40.47 8.13 8.75
C HIS A 145 -40.20 8.03 7.23
N PRO A 146 -41.23 7.72 6.42
CA PRO A 146 -41.05 7.45 4.99
C PRO A 146 -40.57 8.67 4.19
N ASP A 147 -40.82 9.88 4.70
CA ASP A 147 -40.35 11.15 4.12
C ASP A 147 -38.82 11.35 4.22
N ARG A 148 -38.18 10.62 5.15
CA ARG A 148 -36.75 10.76 5.43
C ARG A 148 -35.88 9.99 4.44
N GLY A 149 -36.39 8.88 3.89
CA GLY A 149 -35.68 8.04 2.92
C GLY A 149 -34.42 7.39 3.50
N TYR A 150 -34.49 6.96 4.76
CA TYR A 150 -33.37 6.38 5.50
C TYR A 150 -32.79 5.13 4.84
N LEU A 151 -33.65 4.27 4.29
CA LEU A 151 -33.21 3.06 3.62
C LEU A 151 -32.35 3.40 2.38
N LYS A 152 -32.79 4.37 1.58
CA LYS A 152 -32.04 4.86 0.41
C LYS A 152 -30.73 5.54 0.80
N LEU A 153 -30.73 6.33 1.89
CA LEU A 153 -29.51 6.94 2.42
C LEU A 153 -28.48 5.88 2.83
N TRP A 154 -28.92 4.84 3.54
CA TRP A 154 -28.05 3.74 3.97
C TRP A 154 -27.51 2.91 2.79
N GLN A 155 -28.36 2.53 1.85
CA GLN A 155 -27.94 1.83 0.63
C GLN A 155 -26.92 2.64 -0.17
N GLY A 156 -27.17 3.94 -0.32
CA GLY A 156 -26.25 4.87 -0.97
C GLY A 156 -24.88 4.90 -0.32
N GLN A 157 -24.83 4.89 1.01
CA GLN A 157 -23.57 4.87 1.77
C GLN A 157 -22.80 3.58 1.56
N ILE A 158 -23.46 2.42 1.60
CA ILE A 158 -22.83 1.11 1.34
C ILE A 158 -22.26 1.05 -0.09
N GLN A 159 -22.99 1.61 -1.05
CA GLN A 159 -22.58 1.66 -2.45
C GLN A 159 -21.57 2.77 -2.76
N SER A 160 -21.08 3.50 -1.75
CA SER A 160 -20.16 4.64 -1.92
C SER A 160 -20.70 5.73 -2.86
N THR A 161 -22.01 5.93 -2.87
CA THR A 161 -22.68 6.95 -3.68
C THR A 161 -22.37 8.34 -3.12
N THR A 162 -22.07 9.30 -4.00
CA THR A 162 -21.79 10.67 -3.58
C THR A 162 -23.03 11.36 -3.01
N GLN A 163 -22.83 12.24 -2.02
CA GLN A 163 -23.93 13.00 -1.41
C GLN A 163 -24.72 13.84 -2.44
N THR A 164 -24.04 14.37 -3.46
CA THR A 164 -24.68 15.14 -4.54
C THR A 164 -25.65 14.28 -5.35
N ARG A 165 -25.29 13.01 -5.61
CA ARG A 165 -26.16 12.07 -6.32
C ARG A 165 -27.33 11.64 -5.44
N LEU A 166 -27.08 11.33 -4.17
CA LEU A 166 -28.14 11.01 -3.21
C LEU A 166 -29.13 12.16 -3.00
N ALA A 167 -28.63 13.39 -2.93
CA ALA A 167 -29.45 14.60 -2.85
C ALA A 167 -30.42 14.70 -4.04
N LYS A 168 -29.91 14.45 -5.25
CA LYS A 168 -30.72 14.45 -6.48
C LYS A 168 -31.76 13.32 -6.49
N GLU A 169 -31.37 12.11 -6.09
CA GLU A 169 -32.26 10.94 -6.05
C GLU A 169 -33.37 11.05 -4.99
N LEU A 170 -33.09 11.76 -3.89
CA LEU A 170 -34.05 12.02 -2.80
C LEU A 170 -34.81 13.34 -2.96
N GLY A 171 -34.48 14.17 -3.97
CA GLY A 171 -35.09 15.48 -4.16
C GLY A 171 -34.79 16.49 -3.04
N ILE A 172 -33.65 16.34 -2.36
CA ILE A 172 -33.24 17.19 -1.22
C ILE A 172 -31.90 17.88 -1.51
N THR A 173 -31.47 18.77 -0.61
CA THR A 173 -30.15 19.41 -0.72
C THR A 173 -29.04 18.51 -0.17
N GLN A 174 -27.80 18.71 -0.63
CA GLN A 174 -26.64 17.98 -0.11
C GLN A 174 -26.46 18.17 1.41
N GLY A 175 -26.72 19.37 1.92
CA GLY A 175 -26.67 19.66 3.36
C GLY A 175 -27.69 18.84 4.14
N GLU A 176 -28.87 18.62 3.56
CA GLU A 176 -29.94 17.82 4.14
C GLU A 176 -29.60 16.33 4.18
N VAL A 177 -28.92 15.79 3.15
CA VAL A 177 -28.37 14.42 3.15
C VAL A 177 -27.46 14.20 4.37
N SER A 178 -26.55 15.14 4.64
CA SER A 178 -25.63 15.05 5.78
C SER A 178 -26.34 15.11 7.13
N LYS A 179 -27.39 15.95 7.26
CA LYS A 179 -28.20 16.03 8.48
C LYS A 179 -28.97 14.73 8.72
N ARG A 180 -29.70 14.25 7.71
CA ARG A 180 -30.48 13.00 7.79
C ARG A 180 -29.60 11.78 8.03
N TRP A 181 -28.37 11.77 7.51
CA TRP A 181 -27.40 10.72 7.82
C TRP A 181 -27.01 10.70 9.31
N LYS A 182 -26.73 11.87 9.90
CA LYS A 182 -26.41 11.98 11.33
C LYS A 182 -27.61 11.60 12.20
N GLU A 183 -28.82 12.00 11.78
CA GLU A 183 -30.08 11.62 12.41
C GLU A 183 -30.27 10.11 12.40
N LEU A 184 -30.11 9.47 11.23
CA LEU A 184 -30.21 8.02 11.06
C LEU A 184 -29.24 7.27 11.99
N VAL A 185 -27.95 7.65 11.99
CA VAL A 185 -26.94 7.01 12.86
C VAL A 185 -27.31 7.15 14.33
N GLY A 186 -27.80 8.33 14.75
CA GLY A 186 -28.24 8.55 16.13
C GLY A 186 -29.43 7.68 16.52
N ASN A 187 -30.45 7.65 15.67
CA ASN A 187 -31.67 6.86 15.93
C ASN A 187 -31.39 5.35 15.91
N VAL A 188 -30.49 4.87 15.06
CA VAL A 188 -30.07 3.46 15.05
C VAL A 188 -29.30 3.12 16.32
N ALA A 189 -28.36 3.97 16.75
CA ALA A 189 -27.63 3.76 18.01
C ALA A 189 -28.56 3.71 19.22
N GLU A 190 -29.56 4.60 19.26
CA GLU A 190 -30.59 4.61 20.30
C GLU A 190 -31.47 3.35 20.25
N THR A 191 -31.92 2.94 19.07
CA THR A 191 -32.73 1.73 18.87
C THR A 191 -32.00 0.46 19.30
N LEU A 192 -30.67 0.42 19.12
CA LEU A 192 -29.82 -0.70 19.51
C LEU A 192 -29.29 -0.61 20.95
N GLY A 193 -29.68 0.42 21.72
CA GLY A 193 -29.22 0.60 23.09
C GLY A 193 -27.73 0.92 23.23
N LEU A 194 -27.05 1.35 22.17
CA LEU A 194 -25.61 1.63 22.12
C LEU A 194 -25.23 3.01 22.71
N GLY A 195 -26.11 3.60 23.51
CA GLY A 195 -25.91 4.87 24.19
C GLY A 195 -26.37 6.10 23.38
N GLN A 196 -26.46 7.24 24.08
CA GLN A 196 -26.90 8.50 23.47
C GLN A 196 -25.89 8.96 22.39
N PRO A 197 -26.35 9.51 21.24
CA PRO A 197 -25.48 9.97 20.15
C PRO A 197 -24.45 11.05 20.55
N SER A 198 -24.52 11.59 21.76
CA SER A 198 -23.54 12.50 22.36
C SER A 198 -22.27 11.81 22.85
N THR A 199 -22.33 10.55 23.33
CA THR A 199 -21.14 9.79 23.78
C THR A 199 -20.32 9.27 22.61
N LEU A 200 -20.99 8.73 21.58
CA LEU A 200 -20.35 8.25 20.35
C LEU A 200 -19.62 9.36 19.58
N LYS A 201 -20.15 10.59 19.59
CA LYS A 201 -19.46 11.77 18.99
C LYS A 201 -18.15 12.09 19.70
N ARG A 202 -18.11 12.01 21.04
CA ARG A 202 -16.89 12.24 21.83
C ARG A 202 -15.82 11.19 21.54
N GLU A 203 -16.20 9.92 21.44
CA GLU A 203 -15.27 8.83 21.11
C GLU A 203 -14.73 8.94 19.67
N HIS A 204 -15.56 9.34 18.72
CA HIS A 204 -15.13 9.50 17.33
C HIS A 204 -14.19 10.72 17.13
N GLU A 205 -14.38 11.77 17.93
CA GLU A 205 -13.48 12.94 17.98
C GLU A 205 -12.13 12.61 18.65
N THR A 206 -12.12 11.82 19.72
CA THR A 206 -10.88 11.36 20.38
C THR A 206 -10.08 10.41 19.49
N LEU A 207 -10.74 9.50 18.77
CA LEU A 207 -10.08 8.60 17.80
C LEU A 207 -9.48 9.38 16.61
N ARG A 208 -10.14 10.43 16.13
CA ARG A 208 -9.59 11.32 15.09
C ARG A 208 -8.38 12.11 15.57
N THR A 209 -8.43 12.67 16.77
CA THR A 209 -7.29 13.43 17.32
C THR A 209 -6.09 12.53 17.62
N GLN A 210 -6.29 11.29 18.09
CA GLN A 210 -5.21 10.32 18.26
C GLN A 210 -4.53 9.94 16.93
N LYS A 211 -5.30 9.76 15.84
CA LYS A 211 -4.75 9.43 14.51
C LYS A 211 -3.93 10.58 13.92
N VAL A 212 -4.36 11.82 14.11
CA VAL A 212 -3.61 13.02 13.70
C VAL A 212 -2.32 13.16 14.50
N ASN A 213 -2.35 12.90 15.81
CA ASN A 213 -1.16 13.00 16.67
C ASN A 213 -0.10 11.92 16.35
N ARG A 214 -0.51 10.67 16.05
CA ARG A 214 0.42 9.62 15.58
C ARG A 214 1.10 9.97 14.26
N THR A 215 0.37 10.58 13.33
CA THR A 215 0.90 10.97 12.01
C THR A 215 1.94 12.09 12.14
N ARG A 216 1.73 13.02 13.08
CA ARG A 216 2.64 14.15 13.34
C ARG A 216 3.93 13.72 14.05
N SER A 217 3.83 12.73 14.95
CA SER A 217 4.99 12.13 15.65
C SER A 217 5.91 11.34 14.71
N MET A 218 5.38 10.72 13.65
CA MET A 218 6.20 10.01 12.66
C MET A 218 6.90 10.92 11.63
N ALA A 219 6.48 12.19 11.52
CA ALA A 219 7.05 13.15 10.57
C ALA A 219 8.23 13.96 11.15
N GLN A 220 8.59 13.75 12.43
CA GLN A 220 9.59 14.53 13.16
C GLN A 220 10.87 13.74 13.53
N TRP A 221 11.13 12.61 12.89
CA TRP A 221 12.38 11.85 13.04
C TRP A 221 13.13 11.73 11.72
#